data_AF-A0A836QSA3-F1
#
_entry.id   AF-A0A836QSA3-F1
#
_cell.length_a   1.000
_cell.length_b   1.000
_cell.length_c   1.000
_cell.angle_alpha   90.00
_cell.angle_beta   90.00
_cell.angle_gamma   90.00
#
_symmetry.space_group_name_H-M   'P 1'
#
loop_
_entity.id
_entity.type
_entity.pdbx_description
1 polymer ?
#
loop_
_entity_poly.entity_id
_entity_poly.type
_entity_poly.pdbx_seq_one_letter_code
_entity_poly.pdbx_strand_id
1 'polypeptide(L)'
;MSTISDSQIEEELHCEDINFFKILSGANQKNFFIIEKIFNVKIDSRGCDIRISGSSQGVLKSLDLLKSFYKIISKGYCPIESDFTLGAKILKQKAHSI
;
A
#
# COMPACT_ATOMS: atom_id res chain seq x y z
N MET A 1 8.89 25.04 -17.78
CA MET A 1 8.17 23.83 -17.36
C MET A 1 9.17 22.93 -16.66
N SER A 2 9.20 22.92 -15.32
CA SER A 2 10.07 22.02 -14.57
C SER A 2 9.45 20.63 -14.59
N THR A 3 10.03 19.69 -15.31
CA THR A 3 9.72 18.27 -15.15
C THR A 3 10.20 17.87 -13.77
N ILE A 4 9.30 17.88 -12.79
CA ILE A 4 9.54 17.28 -11.48
C ILE A 4 9.79 15.80 -11.78
N SER A 5 11.08 15.43 -11.83
CA SER A 5 11.47 14.03 -11.95
C SER A 5 11.13 13.42 -10.60
N ASP A 6 9.99 12.75 -10.54
CA ASP A 6 9.53 12.05 -9.35
C ASP A 6 10.61 11.02 -8.97
N SER A 7 11.33 11.28 -7.88
CA SER A 7 12.48 10.46 -7.49
C SER A 7 12.02 9.03 -7.22
N GLN A 8 12.70 8.06 -7.82
CA GLN A 8 12.43 6.66 -7.51
C GLN A 8 12.98 6.34 -6.11
N ILE A 9 12.16 5.76 -5.25
CA ILE A 9 12.56 5.34 -3.90
C ILE A 9 12.13 3.90 -3.65
N GLU A 10 12.69 3.32 -2.61
CA GLU A 10 12.30 2.02 -2.07
C GLU A 10 12.09 2.17 -0.56
N GLU A 11 11.00 1.61 -0.06
CA GLU A 11 10.65 1.60 1.36
C GLU A 11 10.28 0.18 1.80
N GLU A 12 10.53 -0.13 3.07
CA GLU A 12 10.19 -1.43 3.66
C GLU A 12 9.22 -1.27 4.84
N LEU A 13 8.32 -2.23 4.99
CA LEU A 13 7.37 -2.35 6.08
C LEU A 13 7.42 -3.77 6.63
N HIS A 14 7.77 -3.89 7.90
CA HIS A 14 7.71 -5.15 8.63
C HIS A 14 6.36 -5.31 9.31
N CYS A 15 5.71 -6.46 9.14
CA CYS A 15 4.53 -6.86 9.90
C CYS A 15 4.93 -7.81 11.03
N GLU A 16 4.64 -7.46 12.29
CA GLU A 16 5.02 -8.30 13.43
C GLU A 16 4.20 -9.60 13.54
N ASP A 17 3.00 -9.63 12.97
CA ASP A 17 2.08 -10.77 13.02
C ASP A 17 1.78 -11.28 11.60
N ILE A 18 2.13 -12.55 11.35
CA ILE A 18 1.93 -13.23 10.07
C ILE A 18 0.46 -13.37 9.68
N ASN A 19 -0.46 -13.43 10.64
CA ASN A 19 -1.89 -13.48 10.36
C ASN A 19 -2.39 -12.11 9.88
N PHE A 20 -1.92 -11.03 10.50
CA PHE A 20 -2.23 -9.68 10.04
C PHE A 20 -1.63 -9.43 8.67
N PHE A 21 -0.41 -9.90 8.41
CA PHE A 21 0.20 -9.88 7.09
C PHE A 21 -0.68 -10.60 6.05
N LYS A 22 -1.16 -11.82 6.34
CA LYS A 22 -2.03 -12.59 5.41
C LYS A 22 -3.33 -11.86 5.08
N ILE A 23 -3.94 -11.23 6.07
CA ILE A 23 -5.15 -10.41 5.87
C ILE A 23 -4.81 -9.18 5.01
N LEU A 24 -3.70 -8.50 5.32
CA LEU A 24 -3.24 -7.32 4.62
C LEU A 24 -2.92 -7.61 3.15
N SER A 25 -2.17 -8.68 2.85
CA SER A 25 -1.84 -9.11 1.49
C SER A 25 -3.06 -9.60 0.71
N GLY A 26 -4.03 -10.18 1.42
CA GLY A 26 -5.19 -10.84 0.83
C GLY A 26 -4.83 -12.16 0.15
N ALA A 27 -5.88 -12.88 -0.29
CA ALA A 27 -5.72 -14.15 -0.99
C ALA A 27 -4.91 -13.95 -2.28
N ASN A 28 -3.86 -14.76 -2.48
CA ASN A 28 -2.95 -14.65 -3.62
C ASN A 28 -2.38 -13.23 -3.83
N GLN A 29 -2.15 -12.47 -2.75
CA GLN A 29 -1.59 -11.11 -2.78
C GLN A 29 -2.46 -10.09 -3.55
N LYS A 30 -3.75 -10.37 -3.75
CA LYS A 30 -4.67 -9.50 -4.50
C LYS A 30 -4.71 -8.05 -4.00
N ASN A 31 -4.63 -7.84 -2.69
CA ASN A 31 -4.69 -6.48 -2.14
C ASN A 31 -3.44 -5.68 -2.54
N PHE A 32 -2.27 -6.31 -2.54
CA PHE A 32 -1.04 -5.67 -3.02
C PHE A 32 -1.13 -5.34 -4.51
N PHE A 33 -1.61 -6.27 -5.33
CA PHE A 33 -1.78 -6.03 -6.76
C PHE A 33 -2.74 -4.86 -7.08
N ILE A 34 -3.78 -4.68 -6.26
CA ILE A 34 -4.69 -3.52 -6.37
C ILE A 34 -3.93 -2.22 -6.06
N ILE A 35 -3.14 -2.19 -4.99
CA ILE A 35 -2.35 -1.03 -4.56
C ILE A 35 -1.30 -0.68 -5.63
N GLU A 36 -0.57 -1.68 -6.13
CA GLU A 36 0.41 -1.54 -7.22
C GLU A 36 -0.21 -0.84 -8.43
N LYS A 37 -1.37 -1.31 -8.89
CA LYS A 37 -2.08 -0.71 -10.03
C LYS A 37 -2.55 0.71 -9.79
N ILE A 38 -3.01 1.03 -8.58
CA ILE A 38 -3.60 2.35 -8.29
C ILE A 38 -2.51 3.42 -8.16
N PHE A 39 -1.41 3.10 -7.49
CA PHE A 39 -0.31 4.03 -7.22
C PHE A 39 0.87 3.90 -8.20
N ASN A 40 0.81 2.94 -9.12
CA ASN A 40 1.88 2.66 -10.09
C ASN A 40 3.23 2.38 -9.40
N VAL A 41 3.19 1.48 -8.41
CA VAL A 41 4.35 0.99 -7.65
C VAL A 41 4.47 -0.52 -7.81
N LYS A 42 5.62 -1.06 -7.41
CA LYS A 42 5.84 -2.50 -7.25
C LYS A 42 5.89 -2.86 -5.77
N ILE A 43 5.20 -3.93 -5.38
CA ILE A 43 5.17 -4.46 -4.02
C ILE A 43 5.65 -5.90 -4.06
N ASP A 44 6.82 -6.15 -3.47
CA ASP A 44 7.32 -7.50 -3.22
C ASP A 44 7.15 -7.84 -1.74
N SER A 45 6.99 -9.12 -1.42
CA SER A 45 6.95 -9.55 -0.02
C SER A 45 7.71 -10.85 0.19
N ARG A 46 8.38 -10.95 1.34
CA ARG A 46 9.10 -12.14 1.78
C ARG A 46 8.83 -12.37 3.26
N GLY A 47 8.09 -13.41 3.58
CA GLY A 47 7.64 -13.60 4.97
C GLY A 47 6.71 -12.46 5.38
N CYS A 48 7.04 -11.75 6.45
CA CYS A 48 6.28 -10.59 6.93
C CYS A 48 6.90 -9.25 6.52
N ASP A 49 7.92 -9.27 5.67
CA ASP A 49 8.56 -8.07 5.13
C ASP A 49 7.91 -7.70 3.80
N ILE A 50 7.49 -6.44 3.68
CA ILE A 50 6.89 -5.86 2.49
C ILE A 50 7.83 -4.78 1.97
N ARG A 51 8.21 -4.88 0.70
CA ARG A 51 9.04 -3.90 0.01
C ARG A 51 8.23 -3.20 -1.05
N ILE A 52 8.31 -1.87 -1.09
CA ILE A 52 7.55 -1.02 -2.01
C ILE A 52 8.55 -0.17 -2.79
N SER A 53 8.52 -0.23 -4.12
CA SER A 53 9.43 0.53 -4.99
C SER A 53 8.66 1.24 -6.12
N GLY A 54 9.12 2.43 -6.50
CA GLY A 54 8.45 3.26 -7.50
C GLY A 54 8.70 4.75 -7.28
N SER A 55 7.81 5.61 -7.79
CA SER A 55 7.91 7.05 -7.54
C SER A 55 7.72 7.38 -6.06
N SER A 56 8.43 8.40 -5.57
CA SER A 56 8.34 8.84 -4.18
C SER A 56 6.89 9.05 -3.73
N GLN A 57 6.09 9.74 -4.54
CA GLN A 57 4.68 9.95 -4.22
C GLN A 57 3.87 8.63 -4.15
N GLY A 58 4.11 7.69 -5.06
CA GLY A 58 3.41 6.42 -5.10
C GLY A 58 3.79 5.51 -3.93
N VAL A 59 5.08 5.44 -3.62
CA VAL A 59 5.63 4.63 -2.52
C VAL A 59 5.12 5.12 -1.19
N LEU A 60 5.22 6.43 -0.91
CA LEU A 60 4.76 7.00 0.36
C LEU A 60 3.26 6.81 0.59
N LYS A 61 2.43 7.00 -0.45
CA LYS A 61 0.98 6.76 -0.35
C LYS A 61 0.64 5.30 -0.13
N SER A 62 1.34 4.40 -0.80
CA SER A 62 1.14 2.95 -0.64
C SER A 62 1.53 2.51 0.77
N LEU A 63 2.64 3.03 1.29
CA LEU A 63 3.11 2.80 2.66
C LEU A 63 2.11 3.30 3.70
N ASP A 64 1.58 4.52 3.54
CA ASP A 64 0.57 5.09 4.45
C ASP A 64 -0.73 4.27 4.45
N LEU A 65 -1.16 3.81 3.28
CA LEU A 65 -2.34 2.95 3.16
C LEU A 65 -2.13 1.61 3.86
N LEU A 66 -1.00 0.96 3.62
CA LEU A 66 -0.67 -0.33 4.24
C LEU A 66 -0.54 -0.22 5.76
N LYS A 67 0.12 0.83 6.26
CA LYS A 67 0.18 1.12 7.71
C LYS A 67 -1.20 1.36 8.31
N SER A 68 -2.07 2.07 7.59
CA SER A 68 -3.44 2.35 8.04
C SER A 68 -4.27 1.07 8.13
N PHE A 69 -4.23 0.21 7.10
CA PHE A 69 -4.91 -1.08 7.15
C PHE A 69 -4.33 -2.00 8.22
N TYR A 70 -3.00 -2.06 8.35
CA TYR A 70 -2.35 -2.87 9.39
C TYR A 70 -2.81 -2.45 10.79
N LYS A 71 -2.89 -1.14 11.07
CA LYS A 71 -3.39 -0.60 12.36
C LYS A 71 -4.86 -0.93 12.63
N ILE A 72 -5.67 -1.05 11.58
CA ILE A 72 -7.09 -1.38 11.73
C ILE A 72 -7.25 -2.90 11.91
N ILE A 73 -6.46 -3.70 11.19
CA ILE A 73 -6.36 -5.16 11.36
C ILE A 73 -5.91 -5.52 12.77
N SER A 74 -4.90 -4.84 13.30
CA SER A 74 -4.41 -5.07 14.67
C SER A 74 -5.44 -4.74 15.75
N LYS A 75 -6.51 -4.01 15.40
CA LYS A 75 -7.65 -3.71 16.28
C LYS A 75 -8.81 -4.70 16.14
N GLY A 76 -8.65 -5.77 15.35
CA GLY A 76 -9.63 -6.83 15.18
C GLY A 76 -10.59 -6.64 13.99
N TYR A 77 -10.38 -5.63 13.14
CA TYR A 77 -11.17 -5.47 11.92
C TYR A 77 -10.55 -6.27 10.77
N CYS A 78 -11.34 -7.05 10.04
CA CYS A 78 -10.86 -7.80 8.89
C CYS A 78 -11.32 -7.09 7.59
N PRO A 79 -10.48 -6.25 6.96
CA PRO A 79 -10.84 -5.57 5.73
C PRO A 79 -11.06 -6.55 4.59
N ILE A 80 -12.05 -6.26 3.76
CA ILE A 80 -12.35 -6.98 2.52
C ILE A 80 -11.72 -6.27 1.31
N GLU A 81 -11.62 -6.97 0.17
CA GLU A 81 -10.97 -6.47 -1.04
C GLU A 81 -11.51 -5.09 -1.51
N SER A 82 -12.80 -4.82 -1.31
CA SER A 82 -13.41 -3.53 -1.63
C SER A 82 -12.89 -2.38 -0.78
N ASP A 83 -12.51 -2.64 0.48
CA ASP A 83 -11.95 -1.61 1.38
C ASP A 83 -10.61 -1.12 0.85
N PHE A 84 -9.75 -2.04 0.39
CA PHE A 84 -8.46 -1.71 -0.23
C PHE A 84 -8.65 -0.88 -1.49
N THR A 85 -9.60 -1.27 -2.34
CA THR A 85 -9.93 -0.52 -3.56
C THR A 85 -10.42 0.89 -3.25
N LEU A 86 -11.33 1.04 -2.28
CA LEU A 86 -11.88 2.34 -1.87
C LEU A 86 -10.81 3.22 -1.21
N GLY A 87 -10.06 2.69 -0.25
CA GLY A 87 -9.00 3.41 0.45
C GLY A 87 -7.92 3.92 -0.51
N ALA A 88 -7.49 3.08 -1.45
CA ALA A 88 -6.52 3.46 -2.47
C ALA A 88 -7.07 4.56 -3.41
N LYS A 89 -8.33 4.47 -3.84
CA LYS A 89 -8.97 5.51 -4.66
C LYS A 89 -9.09 6.86 -3.93
N ILE A 90 -9.48 6.85 -2.65
CA ILE A 90 -9.62 8.06 -1.83
C ILE A 90 -8.27 8.78 -1.70
N LEU A 91 -7.19 8.05 -1.39
CA LEU A 91 -5.85 8.63 -1.27
C LEU A 91 -5.31 9.16 -2.60
N LYS A 92 -5.67 8.51 -3.72
CA LYS A 92 -5.34 9.02 -5.06
C LYS A 92 -6.09 10.32 -5.38
N GLN A 93 -7.39 10.40 -5.07
CA GLN A 93 -8.22 11.57 -5.36
C GLN A 93 -7.86 12.79 -4.51
N LYS A 94 -7.51 12.61 -3.23
CA LYS A 94 -7.04 13.72 -2.38
C LYS A 94 -5.80 14.43 -2.95
N ALA A 95 -5.04 13.78 -3.82
CA ALA A 95 -3.87 14.39 -4.47
C ALA A 95 -4.19 15.25 -5.70
N HIS A 96 -5.45 15.26 -6.17
CA HIS A 96 -5.88 16.03 -7.34
C HIS A 96 -6.68 17.30 -6.97
N SER A 97 -6.80 17.62 -5.68
CA SER A 97 -7.47 18.82 -5.17
C SER A 97 -6.47 19.71 -4.44
N ILE A 98 -5.48 20.24 -5.17
CA ILE A 98 -4.69 21.43 -4.80
C ILE A 98 -4.38 22.20 -6.08
#